data_AF-A0AAD8PEN2-F1
#
_entry.id   AF-A0AAD8PEN2-F1
#
_cell.length_a   1.000
_cell.length_b   1.000
_cell.length_c   1.000
_cell.angle_alpha   90.00
_cell.angle_beta   90.00
_cell.angle_gamma   90.00
#
_symmetry.space_group_name_H-M   'P 1'
#
loop_
_entity.id
_entity.type
_entity.pdbx_description
1 polymer ?
#
loop_
_entity_poly.entity_id
_entity_poly.type
_entity_poly.pdbx_seq_one_letter_code
_entity_poly.pdbx_strand_id
1 'polypeptide(L)'
;MGSNRAEQLELLYKRNRHHELVDSLSFADAVPLELEGAIKELIESEKRIILEEYGGNEDQLLDSYIESLPPTPDHTDSGHIYHEAIRRKTNGESLLTLDMDRYSNYGEGRSVDDRTDHMKMLSEYVQGTQVNLELMDRYKEAAWLKYLEDLTKMHSSIDKIKTQLNSEIDQLNKERRLKNVEWGNRLHSIQQEHADYEKKNVQLMLAIEKLQNTQQAGTVDY
;
A
#
# COMPACT_ATOMS: atom_id res chain seq x y z
N MET A 1 28.09 16.28 10.88
CA MET A 1 27.29 15.18 10.30
C MET A 1 26.48 14.49 11.40
N GLY A 2 25.38 15.10 11.85
CA GLY A 2 24.56 14.56 12.96
C GLY A 2 23.07 14.86 12.89
N SER A 3 22.58 15.52 11.82
CA SER A 3 21.20 16.02 11.75
C SER A 3 20.19 15.04 11.15
N ASN A 4 20.63 14.05 10.35
CA ASN A 4 19.71 13.24 9.53
C ASN A 4 18.98 12.10 10.27
N ARG A 5 19.30 11.81 11.53
CA ARG A 5 18.67 10.67 12.24
C ARG A 5 17.40 11.06 13.00
N ALA A 6 17.24 12.35 13.32
CA ALA A 6 16.06 12.88 14.00
C ALA A 6 14.88 13.09 13.03
N GLU A 7 15.14 13.58 11.82
CA GLU A 7 14.12 13.75 10.76
C GLU A 7 13.60 12.42 10.21
N GLN A 8 14.37 11.33 10.34
CA GLN A 8 13.96 9.98 9.90
C GLN A 8 12.95 9.30 10.83
N LEU A 9 12.77 9.79 12.07
CA LEU A 9 11.80 9.26 13.03
C LEU A 9 10.48 10.04 13.05
N GLU A 10 10.38 11.11 12.26
CA GLU A 10 9.13 11.85 12.14
C GLU A 10 8.15 11.04 11.28
N LEU A 11 7.06 10.60 11.90
CA LEU A 11 6.02 9.81 11.25
C LEU A 11 5.48 10.60 10.05
N LEU A 12 5.45 9.98 8.86
CA LEU A 12 5.15 10.62 7.58
C LEU A 12 3.86 11.46 7.60
N TYR A 13 2.85 11.05 8.37
CA TYR A 13 1.59 11.79 8.46
C TYR A 13 1.73 13.17 9.14
N LYS A 14 2.74 13.38 10.00
CA LYS A 14 3.00 14.68 10.66
C LYS A 14 3.51 15.75 9.69
N ARG A 15 3.99 15.34 8.51
CA ARG A 15 4.38 16.26 7.44
C ARG A 15 3.19 16.96 6.79
N ASN A 16 1.97 16.46 7.00
CA ASN A 16 0.76 17.11 6.52
C ASN A 16 0.37 18.30 7.42
N ARG A 17 0.08 19.45 6.80
CA ARG A 17 -0.28 20.71 7.49
C ARG A 17 -1.50 20.56 8.42
N HIS A 18 -2.39 19.63 8.10
CA HIS A 18 -3.64 19.40 8.82
C HIS A 18 -3.70 18.02 9.49
N HIS A 19 -2.54 17.45 9.86
CA HIS A 19 -2.48 16.12 10.48
C HIS A 19 -3.29 16.00 11.79
N GLU A 20 -3.51 17.12 12.48
CA GLU A 20 -4.33 17.20 13.70
C GLU A 20 -5.83 16.95 13.43
N LEU A 21 -6.30 17.14 12.19
CA LEU A 21 -7.69 16.89 11.79
C LEU A 21 -7.95 15.41 11.41
N VAL A 22 -6.94 14.55 11.50
CA VAL A 22 -6.99 13.14 11.05
C VAL A 22 -7.43 12.19 12.18
N ASP A 23 -7.95 12.71 13.30
CA ASP A 23 -8.46 11.86 14.39
C ASP A 23 -9.91 11.45 14.13
N SER A 24 -10.10 10.36 13.38
CA SER A 24 -11.41 9.74 13.18
C SER A 24 -11.53 8.47 14.02
N LEU A 25 -12.50 8.42 14.94
CA LEU A 25 -12.72 7.27 15.81
C LEU A 25 -13.55 6.17 15.12
N SER A 26 -12.98 5.46 14.15
CA SER A 26 -13.71 4.54 13.26
C SER A 26 -14.57 3.46 13.93
N PHE A 27 -14.26 3.08 15.17
CA PHE A 27 -15.01 2.05 15.93
C PHE A 27 -16.10 2.64 16.84
N ALA A 28 -16.02 3.92 17.19
CA ALA A 28 -16.98 4.59 18.06
C ALA A 28 -17.93 5.49 17.26
N ASP A 29 -17.43 6.09 16.18
CA ASP A 29 -18.12 6.99 15.27
C ASP A 29 -18.36 6.29 13.93
N ALA A 30 -19.20 5.25 13.95
CA ALA A 30 -19.60 4.58 12.74
C ALA A 30 -20.51 5.50 11.93
N VAL A 31 -19.99 6.04 10.82
CA VAL A 31 -20.73 6.91 9.91
C VAL A 31 -21.99 6.18 9.44
N PRO A 32 -23.19 6.75 9.67
CA PRO A 32 -24.44 6.22 9.12
C PRO A 32 -24.36 6.13 7.60
N LEU A 33 -24.79 5.00 7.02
CA LEU A 33 -24.81 4.76 5.56
C LEU A 33 -25.53 5.85 4.77
N GLU A 34 -26.50 6.53 5.40
CA GLU A 34 -27.27 7.64 4.81
C GLU A 34 -26.40 8.89 4.58
N LEU A 35 -25.40 9.13 5.43
CA LEU A 35 -24.51 10.29 5.35
C LEU A 35 -23.34 10.08 4.40
N GLU A 36 -23.04 8.83 4.01
CA GLU A 36 -21.98 8.55 3.04
C GLU A 36 -22.22 9.23 1.69
N GLY A 37 -23.49 9.32 1.25
CA GLY A 37 -23.85 10.01 0.02
C GLY A 37 -23.53 11.51 0.09
N ALA A 38 -23.98 12.17 1.16
CA ALA A 38 -23.72 13.59 1.38
C ALA A 38 -22.22 13.90 1.55
N ILE A 39 -21.47 13.03 2.23
CA ILE A 39 -20.01 13.16 2.38
C ILE A 39 -19.33 13.05 1.01
N LYS A 40 -19.74 12.10 0.17
CA LYS A 40 -19.19 11.96 -1.19
C LYS A 40 -19.47 13.18 -2.05
N GLU A 41 -20.69 13.70 -2.03
CA GLU A 41 -21.04 14.93 -2.75
C GLU A 41 -20.19 16.12 -2.28
N LEU A 42 -19.98 16.25 -0.96
CA LEU A 42 -19.13 17.30 -0.41
C LEU A 42 -17.67 17.15 -0.88
N ILE A 43 -17.12 15.93 -0.83
CA ILE A 43 -15.77 15.63 -1.34
C ILE A 43 -15.66 15.95 -2.82
N GLU A 44 -16.65 15.60 -3.63
CA GLU A 44 -16.66 15.88 -5.07
C GLU A 44 -16.74 17.39 -5.37
N SER A 45 -17.52 18.13 -4.58
CA SER A 45 -17.57 19.59 -4.70
C SER A 45 -16.24 20.25 -4.34
N GLU A 46 -15.59 19.80 -3.27
CA GLU A 46 -14.26 20.29 -2.89
C GLU A 46 -13.21 19.91 -3.94
N LYS A 47 -13.24 18.67 -4.46
CA LYS A 47 -12.37 18.23 -5.56
C LYS A 47 -12.54 19.15 -6.77
N ARG A 48 -13.76 19.57 -7.09
CA ARG A 48 -14.04 20.49 -8.20
C ARG A 48 -13.42 21.86 -7.96
N ILE A 49 -13.55 22.42 -6.76
CA ILE A 49 -12.95 23.71 -6.39
C ILE A 49 -11.43 23.64 -6.53
N ILE A 50 -10.80 22.58 -6.02
CA ILE A 50 -9.35 22.37 -6.15
C ILE A 50 -8.95 22.26 -7.62
N LEU A 51 -9.70 21.51 -8.44
CA LEU A 51 -9.42 21.41 -9.87
C LEU A 51 -9.57 22.77 -10.57
N GLU A 52 -10.55 23.59 -10.21
CA GLU A 52 -10.70 24.95 -10.74
C GLU A 52 -9.51 25.85 -10.37
N GLU A 53 -8.99 25.77 -9.13
CA GLU A 53 -7.79 26.49 -8.71
C GLU A 53 -6.53 26.07 -9.47
N TYR A 54 -6.42 24.79 -9.85
CA TYR A 54 -5.32 24.24 -10.64
C TYR A 54 -5.59 24.26 -12.17
N GLY A 55 -6.53 25.09 -12.63
CA GLY A 55 -6.76 25.31 -14.06
C GLY A 55 -7.41 24.14 -14.81
N GLY A 56 -8.05 23.22 -14.10
CA GLY A 56 -8.81 22.10 -14.63
C GLY A 56 -7.99 20.89 -15.06
N ASN A 57 -6.68 20.86 -14.76
CA ASN A 57 -5.79 19.78 -15.18
C ASN A 57 -5.45 18.84 -14.02
N GLU A 58 -6.11 17.67 -13.98
CA GLU A 58 -5.94 16.66 -12.93
C GLU A 58 -4.51 16.11 -12.88
N ASP A 59 -3.84 16.00 -14.03
CA ASP A 59 -2.47 15.47 -14.13
C ASP A 59 -1.46 16.37 -13.40
N GLN A 60 -1.59 17.70 -13.52
CA GLN A 60 -0.69 18.66 -12.84
C GLN A 60 -0.89 18.67 -11.32
N LEU A 61 -2.14 18.50 -10.88
CA LEU A 61 -2.46 18.35 -9.47
C LEU A 61 -1.81 17.06 -8.93
N LEU A 62 -1.99 15.94 -9.63
CA LEU A 62 -1.39 14.64 -9.25
C LEU A 62 0.13 14.70 -9.23
N ASP A 63 0.76 15.34 -10.22
CA ASP A 63 2.20 15.51 -10.26
C ASP A 63 2.72 16.26 -9.03
N SER A 64 2.02 17.31 -8.57
CA SER A 64 2.39 18.03 -7.34
C SER A 64 2.29 17.17 -6.07
N TYR A 65 1.33 16.24 -6.01
CA TYR A 65 1.22 15.29 -4.90
C TYR A 65 2.29 14.18 -4.97
N ILE A 66 2.63 13.74 -6.19
CA ILE A 66 3.57 12.66 -6.45
C ILE A 66 5.03 13.14 -6.34
N GLU A 67 5.34 14.40 -6.65
CA GLU A 67 6.68 14.99 -6.46
C GLU A 67 7.20 14.85 -5.01
N SER A 68 6.29 14.76 -4.04
CA SER A 68 6.64 14.55 -2.62
C SER A 68 7.10 13.13 -2.29
N LEU A 69 6.85 12.17 -3.18
CA LEU A 69 7.28 10.78 -3.03
C LEU A 69 8.67 10.61 -3.63
N PRO A 70 9.58 9.88 -2.97
CA PRO A 70 10.86 9.55 -3.59
C PRO A 70 10.59 8.82 -4.92
N PRO A 71 11.33 9.15 -6.00
CA PRO A 71 11.16 8.46 -7.27
C PRO A 71 11.30 6.96 -7.04
N THR A 72 10.40 6.18 -7.64
CA THR A 72 10.51 4.73 -7.61
C THR A 72 11.90 4.35 -8.11
N PRO A 73 12.66 3.49 -7.40
CA PRO A 73 13.99 3.12 -7.84
C PRO A 73 13.90 2.60 -9.27
N ASP A 74 14.57 3.30 -10.17
CA ASP A 74 14.56 2.96 -11.58
C ASP A 74 15.39 1.69 -11.76
N HIS A 75 14.70 0.58 -12.02
CA HIS A 75 15.33 -0.72 -12.24
C HIS A 75 15.71 -0.94 -13.72
N THR A 76 15.53 0.05 -14.61
CA THR A 76 15.92 -0.06 -16.03
C THR A 76 17.41 -0.29 -16.22
N ASP A 77 18.26 0.18 -15.30
CA ASP A 77 19.72 -0.07 -15.28
C ASP A 77 20.12 -1.36 -14.56
N SER A 78 19.16 -2.08 -13.97
CA SER A 78 19.47 -3.43 -13.53
C SER A 78 19.67 -4.27 -14.79
N GLY A 79 20.90 -4.74 -15.03
CA GLY A 79 21.29 -5.55 -16.20
C GLY A 79 20.61 -6.93 -16.26
N HIS A 80 19.41 -7.04 -15.71
CA HIS A 80 18.57 -8.21 -15.65
C HIS A 80 17.87 -8.40 -17.01
N ILE A 81 17.95 -9.62 -17.53
CA ILE A 81 17.42 -10.06 -18.84
C ILE A 81 15.93 -9.69 -19.02
N TYR A 82 15.18 -9.59 -17.91
CA TYR A 82 13.79 -9.15 -17.90
C TYR A 82 13.58 -7.75 -18.49
N HIS A 83 14.43 -6.78 -18.15
CA HIS A 83 14.28 -5.40 -18.63
C HIS A 83 14.60 -5.30 -20.11
N GLU A 84 15.59 -6.05 -20.58
CA GLU A 84 15.89 -6.16 -22.01
C GLU A 84 14.73 -6.79 -22.77
N ALA A 85 14.11 -7.85 -22.23
CA ALA A 85 12.94 -8.48 -22.84
C ALA A 85 11.70 -7.56 -22.87
N ILE A 86 11.48 -6.76 -21.81
CA ILE A 86 10.44 -5.73 -21.80
C ILE A 86 10.72 -4.66 -22.85
N ARG A 87 11.96 -4.16 -22.92
CA ARG A 87 12.35 -3.12 -23.89
C ARG A 87 12.15 -3.59 -25.33
N ARG A 88 12.49 -4.86 -25.63
CA ARG A 88 12.23 -5.46 -26.94
C ARG A 88 10.73 -5.52 -27.25
N LYS A 89 9.92 -5.93 -26.27
CA LYS A 89 8.45 -5.98 -26.42
C LYS A 89 7.83 -4.59 -26.62
N THR A 90 8.27 -3.57 -25.88
CA THR A 90 7.80 -2.18 -26.07
C THR A 90 8.19 -1.62 -27.42
N ASN A 91 9.34 -2.04 -27.96
CA ASN A 91 9.82 -1.66 -29.28
C ASN A 91 9.17 -2.49 -30.42
N GLY A 92 8.30 -3.46 -30.09
CA GLY A 92 7.67 -4.33 -31.08
C GLY A 92 8.62 -5.37 -31.72
N GLU A 93 9.79 -5.59 -31.13
CA GLU A 93 10.75 -6.59 -31.59
C GLU A 93 10.30 -8.00 -31.17
N SER A 94 10.44 -8.97 -32.07
CA SER A 94 10.14 -10.37 -31.76
C SER A 94 11.07 -10.87 -30.65
N LEU A 95 10.48 -11.52 -29.64
CA LEU A 95 11.25 -12.24 -28.63
C LEU A 95 12.14 -13.28 -29.33
N LEU A 96 13.36 -13.48 -28.81
CA LEU A 96 14.28 -14.48 -29.32
C LEU A 96 13.67 -15.87 -29.03
N THR A 97 12.92 -16.40 -29.99
CA THR A 97 12.35 -17.75 -29.88
C THR A 97 13.49 -18.74 -30.06
N LEU A 98 13.54 -19.77 -29.20
CA LEU A 98 14.45 -20.89 -29.43
C LEU A 98 14.08 -21.55 -30.77
N ASP A 99 15.04 -21.54 -31.70
CA ASP A 99 14.92 -22.24 -32.99
C ASP A 99 15.09 -23.75 -32.76
N MET A 100 13.96 -24.44 -32.57
CA MET A 100 13.93 -25.89 -32.38
C MET A 100 14.13 -26.65 -33.71
N ASP A 101 13.94 -25.98 -34.85
CA ASP A 101 14.08 -26.59 -36.18
C ASP A 101 15.54 -26.86 -36.52
N ARG A 102 16.45 -26.05 -35.99
CA ARG A 102 17.90 -26.24 -36.06
C ARG A 102 18.37 -27.55 -35.41
N TYR A 103 17.68 -28.02 -34.38
CA TYR A 103 18.08 -29.18 -33.58
C TYR A 103 17.24 -30.44 -33.89
N SER A 104 16.08 -30.30 -34.54
CA SER A 104 15.19 -31.41 -34.87
C SER A 104 15.48 -32.04 -36.23
N ASN A 105 16.04 -31.27 -37.18
CA ASN A 105 16.26 -31.71 -38.55
C ASN A 105 17.74 -32.06 -38.82
N TYR A 106 17.97 -33.18 -39.52
CA TYR A 106 19.25 -33.44 -40.18
C TYR A 106 19.37 -32.48 -41.35
N GLY A 107 20.21 -31.44 -41.18
CA GLY A 107 20.23 -30.27 -42.06
C GLY A 107 20.14 -30.57 -43.57
N GLU A 108 19.28 -29.81 -44.25
CA GLU A 108 19.34 -29.57 -45.70
C GLU A 108 20.54 -28.67 -46.05
N GLY A 109 21.73 -29.02 -45.55
CA GLY A 109 22.97 -28.32 -45.89
C GLY A 109 23.22 -28.42 -47.40
N ARG A 110 23.50 -27.29 -48.05
CA ARG A 110 23.77 -27.24 -49.49
C ARG A 110 25.12 -27.88 -49.85
N SER A 111 26.03 -28.02 -48.89
CA SER A 111 27.35 -28.66 -49.03
C SER A 111 27.45 -29.94 -48.19
N VAL A 112 28.24 -30.91 -48.66
CA VAL A 112 28.52 -32.16 -47.93
C VAL A 112 29.27 -31.88 -46.61
N ASP A 113 30.14 -30.88 -46.60
CA ASP A 113 30.96 -30.50 -45.44
C ASP A 113 30.08 -29.98 -44.28
N ASP A 114 29.16 -29.05 -44.59
CA ASP A 114 28.17 -28.51 -43.64
C ASP A 114 27.30 -29.61 -43.02
N ARG A 115 26.94 -30.65 -43.80
CA ARG A 115 26.16 -31.78 -43.32
C ARG A 115 26.99 -32.68 -42.40
N THR A 116 28.27 -32.88 -42.69
CA THR A 116 29.15 -33.67 -41.82
C THR A 116 29.43 -32.96 -40.50
N ASP A 117 29.58 -31.63 -40.51
CA ASP A 117 29.78 -30.86 -39.29
C ASP A 117 28.51 -30.76 -38.45
N HIS A 118 27.35 -30.60 -39.08
CA HIS A 118 26.05 -30.70 -38.38
C HIS A 118 25.86 -32.08 -37.74
N MET A 119 26.26 -33.15 -38.42
CA MET A 119 26.16 -34.50 -37.88
C MET A 119 27.12 -34.77 -36.72
N LYS A 120 28.34 -34.22 -36.76
CA LYS A 120 29.27 -34.25 -35.62
C LYS A 120 28.68 -33.53 -34.41
N MET A 121 28.14 -32.33 -34.62
CA MET A 121 27.50 -31.54 -33.58
C MET A 121 26.30 -32.27 -32.96
N LEU A 122 25.42 -32.87 -33.77
CA LEU A 122 24.32 -33.69 -33.26
C LEU A 122 24.83 -34.92 -32.48
N SER A 123 25.89 -35.57 -32.93
CA SER A 123 26.49 -36.70 -32.21
C SER A 123 27.04 -36.29 -30.84
N GLU A 124 27.71 -35.14 -30.76
CA GLU A 124 28.18 -34.59 -29.48
C GLU A 124 27.02 -34.24 -28.55
N TYR A 125 25.94 -33.66 -29.08
CA TYR A 125 24.72 -33.41 -28.30
C TYR A 125 24.10 -34.70 -27.79
N VAL A 126 23.98 -35.73 -28.63
CA VAL A 126 23.46 -37.04 -28.21
C VAL A 126 24.31 -37.63 -27.10
N GLN A 127 25.63 -37.61 -27.24
CA GLN A 127 26.55 -38.07 -26.19
C GLN A 127 26.38 -37.28 -24.89
N GLY A 128 26.28 -35.95 -24.98
CA GLY A 128 26.04 -35.09 -23.81
C GLY A 128 24.69 -35.36 -23.15
N THR A 129 23.63 -35.56 -23.95
CA THR A 129 22.30 -35.89 -23.43
C THR A 129 22.29 -37.26 -22.75
N GLN A 130 23.03 -38.25 -23.26
CA GLN A 130 23.14 -39.55 -22.62
C GLN A 130 23.81 -39.43 -21.25
N VAL A 131 24.93 -38.72 -21.14
CA VAL A 131 25.60 -38.49 -19.85
C VAL A 131 24.66 -37.74 -18.88
N ASN A 132 23.94 -36.73 -19.37
CA ASN A 132 22.97 -36.00 -18.54
C ASN A 132 21.82 -36.90 -18.06
N LEU A 133 21.31 -37.80 -18.92
CA LEU A 133 20.28 -38.77 -18.54
C LEU A 133 20.79 -39.78 -17.52
N GLU A 134 22.03 -40.25 -17.65
CA GLU A 134 22.66 -41.14 -16.66
C GLU A 134 22.83 -40.44 -15.31
N LEU A 135 23.25 -39.17 -15.31
CA LEU A 135 23.34 -38.38 -14.09
C LEU A 135 21.96 -38.12 -13.49
N MET A 136 20.98 -37.76 -14.31
CA MET A 136 19.61 -37.55 -13.87
C MET A 136 19.04 -38.83 -13.26
N ASP A 137 19.22 -39.98 -13.90
CA ASP A 137 18.70 -41.25 -13.39
C ASP A 137 19.31 -41.62 -12.03
N ARG A 138 20.62 -41.37 -11.85
CA ARG A 138 21.32 -41.63 -10.58
C ARG A 138 20.90 -40.71 -9.44
N TYR A 139 20.59 -39.44 -9.72
CA TYR A 139 20.40 -38.42 -8.67
C TYR A 139 18.97 -37.86 -8.58
N LYS A 140 18.07 -38.17 -9.54
CA LYS A 140 16.72 -37.57 -9.61
C LYS A 140 15.96 -37.69 -8.31
N GLU A 141 15.91 -38.88 -7.72
CA GLU A 141 15.08 -39.14 -6.56
C GLU A 141 15.59 -38.38 -5.33
N ALA A 142 16.89 -38.49 -5.03
CA ALA A 142 17.51 -37.79 -3.91
C ALA A 142 17.44 -36.25 -4.07
N ALA A 143 17.71 -35.73 -5.26
CA ALA A 143 17.63 -34.31 -5.54
C ALA A 143 16.19 -33.79 -5.44
N TRP A 144 15.21 -34.55 -5.97
CA TRP A 144 13.81 -34.17 -5.94
C TRP A 144 13.22 -34.20 -4.53
N LEU A 145 13.55 -35.24 -3.74
CA LEU A 145 13.14 -35.33 -2.34
C LEU A 145 13.70 -34.17 -1.52
N LYS A 146 14.99 -33.85 -1.70
CA LYS A 146 15.62 -32.71 -1.02
C LYS A 146 14.95 -31.39 -1.42
N TYR A 147 14.71 -31.19 -2.72
CA TYR A 147 14.01 -30.00 -3.21
C TYR A 147 12.61 -29.89 -2.60
N LEU A 148 11.86 -30.99 -2.51
CA LEU A 148 10.53 -31.01 -1.91
C LEU A 148 10.57 -30.73 -0.41
N GLU A 149 11.58 -31.23 0.30
CA GLU A 149 11.83 -30.91 1.71
C GLU A 149 12.11 -29.41 1.90
N ASP A 150 13.00 -28.83 1.09
CA ASP A 150 13.34 -27.41 1.14
C ASP A 150 12.12 -26.54 0.80
N LEU A 151 11.33 -26.94 -0.19
CA LEU A 151 10.08 -26.25 -0.55
C LEU A 151 9.06 -26.30 0.60
N THR A 152 8.93 -27.46 1.26
CA THR A 152 8.02 -27.63 2.40
C THR A 152 8.47 -26.78 3.59
N LYS A 153 9.79 -26.71 3.86
CA LYS A 153 10.34 -25.81 4.89
C LYS A 153 10.04 -24.35 4.56
N MET A 154 10.26 -23.93 3.32
CA MET A 154 9.96 -22.57 2.87
C MET A 154 8.48 -22.24 3.05
N HIS A 155 7.58 -23.12 2.61
CA HIS A 155 6.14 -22.97 2.80
C HIS A 155 5.78 -22.81 4.29
N SER A 156 6.30 -23.69 5.15
CA SER A 156 6.04 -23.63 6.59
C SER A 156 6.56 -22.34 7.24
N SER A 157 7.67 -21.79 6.75
CA SER A 157 8.22 -20.53 7.23
C SER A 157 7.33 -19.35 6.83
N ILE A 158 6.85 -19.33 5.59
CA ILE A 158 5.93 -18.30 5.10
C ILE A 158 4.61 -18.34 5.87
N ASP A 159 4.06 -19.53 6.12
CA ASP A 159 2.84 -19.70 6.92
C ASP A 159 3.02 -19.18 8.35
N LYS A 160 4.16 -19.46 8.99
CA LYS A 160 4.46 -18.92 10.32
C LYS A 160 4.49 -17.39 10.31
N ILE A 161 5.18 -16.78 9.35
CA ILE A 161 5.22 -15.32 9.20
C ILE A 161 3.81 -14.75 9.00
N LYS A 162 2.99 -15.39 8.16
CA LYS A 162 1.60 -15.01 7.94
C LYS A 162 0.78 -15.09 9.24
N THR A 163 0.90 -16.18 10.00
CA THR A 163 0.17 -16.32 11.28
C THR A 163 0.60 -15.27 12.30
N GLN A 164 1.90 -14.96 12.36
CA GLN A 164 2.43 -13.93 13.23
C GLN A 164 1.89 -12.55 12.85
N LEU A 165 1.98 -12.17 11.57
CA LEU A 165 1.44 -10.90 11.06
C LEU A 165 -0.06 -10.77 11.33
N ASN A 166 -0.85 -11.83 11.13
CA ASN A 166 -2.27 -11.80 11.45
C ASN A 166 -2.50 -11.58 12.95
N SER A 167 -1.71 -12.21 13.82
CA SER A 167 -1.84 -12.00 15.27
C SER A 167 -1.45 -10.58 15.69
N GLU A 168 -0.44 -9.98 15.05
CA GLU A 168 -0.02 -8.59 15.27
C GLU A 168 -1.11 -7.61 14.80
N ILE A 169 -1.73 -7.86 13.65
CA ILE A 169 -2.87 -7.09 13.13
C ILE A 169 -4.06 -7.17 14.10
N ASP A 170 -4.39 -8.37 14.57
CA ASP A 170 -5.51 -8.58 15.50
C ASP A 170 -5.26 -7.89 16.85
N GLN A 171 -4.03 -7.95 17.36
CA GLN A 171 -3.65 -7.25 18.59
C GLN A 171 -3.76 -5.74 18.40
N LEU A 172 -3.22 -5.21 17.31
CA LEU A 172 -3.27 -3.79 16.98
C LEU A 172 -4.71 -3.31 16.81
N ASN A 173 -5.58 -4.10 16.19
CA ASN A 173 -7.01 -3.80 16.07
C ASN A 173 -7.73 -3.81 17.42
N LYS A 174 -7.40 -4.75 18.31
CA LYS A 174 -7.93 -4.77 19.70
C LYS A 174 -7.50 -3.52 20.47
N GLU A 175 -6.21 -3.15 20.39
CA GLU A 175 -5.68 -1.95 21.03
C GLU A 175 -6.34 -0.67 20.48
N ARG A 176 -6.50 -0.56 19.16
CA ARG A 176 -7.24 0.55 18.52
C ARG A 176 -8.68 0.59 19.02
N ARG A 177 -9.38 -0.55 19.07
CA ARG A 177 -10.78 -0.59 19.54
C ARG A 177 -10.91 -0.12 20.98
N LEU A 178 -10.03 -0.58 21.88
CA LEU A 178 -10.03 -0.15 23.28
C LEU A 178 -9.83 1.37 23.40
N LYS A 179 -8.80 1.90 22.74
CA LYS A 179 -8.54 3.35 22.71
C LYS A 179 -9.72 4.14 22.16
N ASN A 180 -10.34 3.69 21.07
CA ASN A 180 -11.50 4.35 20.48
C ASN A 180 -12.68 4.44 21.44
N VAL A 181 -12.97 3.36 22.17
CA VAL A 181 -14.03 3.33 23.17
C VAL A 181 -13.69 4.24 24.36
N GLU A 182 -12.45 4.22 24.84
CA GLU A 182 -11.99 5.09 25.93
C GLU A 182 -12.13 6.57 25.56
N TRP A 183 -11.67 6.97 24.37
CA TRP A 183 -11.79 8.34 23.87
C TRP A 183 -13.24 8.73 23.59
N GLY A 184 -14.05 7.84 23.02
CA GLY A 184 -15.48 8.08 22.83
C GLY A 184 -16.22 8.33 24.14
N ASN A 185 -15.94 7.54 25.18
CA ASN A 185 -16.51 7.75 26.51
C ASN A 185 -16.06 9.08 27.13
N ARG A 186 -14.78 9.43 26.96
CA ARG A 186 -14.25 10.72 27.44
C ARG A 186 -14.90 11.91 26.72
N LEU A 187 -15.10 11.80 25.41
CA LEU A 187 -15.80 12.80 24.62
C LEU A 187 -17.25 12.97 25.10
N HIS A 188 -17.96 11.87 25.34
CA HIS A 188 -19.32 11.91 25.87
C HIS A 188 -19.40 12.60 27.24
N SER A 189 -18.45 12.31 28.14
CA SER A 189 -18.35 12.98 29.45
C SER A 189 -18.16 14.49 29.30
N ILE A 190 -17.26 14.91 28.41
CA ILE A 190 -16.98 16.33 28.15
C ILE A 190 -18.20 17.02 27.52
N GLN A 191 -18.89 16.36 26.59
CA GLN A 191 -20.12 16.89 25.99
C GLN A 191 -21.22 17.07 27.04
N GLN A 192 -21.37 16.13 27.97
CA GLN A 192 -22.33 16.25 29.05
C GLN A 192 -21.96 17.39 30.00
N GLU A 193 -20.70 17.51 30.40
CA GLU A 193 -20.21 18.63 31.20
C GLU A 193 -20.48 19.98 30.51
N HIS A 194 -20.18 20.08 29.21
CA HIS A 194 -20.45 21.26 28.40
C HIS A 194 -21.94 21.63 28.40
N ALA A 195 -22.82 20.67 28.14
CA ALA A 195 -24.27 20.89 28.15
C ALA A 195 -24.78 21.31 29.54
N ASP A 196 -24.19 20.79 30.61
CA ASP A 196 -24.52 21.19 31.98
C ASP A 196 -24.04 22.61 32.30
N TYR A 197 -22.85 23.01 31.81
CA TYR A 197 -22.37 24.38 31.92
C TYR A 197 -23.24 25.36 31.12
N GLU A 198 -23.66 25.01 29.91
CA GLU A 198 -24.60 25.84 29.12
C GLU A 198 -25.92 26.04 29.87
N LYS A 199 -26.51 24.96 30.40
CA LYS A 199 -27.75 25.05 31.20
C LYS A 199 -27.56 25.93 32.43
N LYS A 200 -26.45 25.78 33.15
CA LYS A 200 -26.13 26.62 34.33
C LYS A 200 -25.96 28.08 33.94
N ASN A 201 -25.28 28.37 32.83
CA ASN A 201 -25.10 29.74 32.33
C ASN A 201 -26.44 30.38 31.97
N VAL A 202 -27.33 29.65 31.29
CA VAL A 202 -28.69 30.12 30.99
C VAL A 202 -29.48 30.41 32.27
N GLN A 203 -29.42 29.50 33.26
CA GLN A 203 -30.10 29.71 34.55
C GLN A 203 -29.55 30.93 35.31
N LEU A 204 -28.23 31.13 35.29
CA LEU A 204 -27.58 32.30 35.89
C LEU A 204 -27.99 33.59 35.20
N MET A 205 -28.02 33.62 33.87
CA MET A 205 -28.48 34.79 33.10
C MET A 205 -29.93 35.15 33.44
N LEU A 206 -30.82 34.17 33.52
CA LEU A 206 -32.21 34.39 33.93
C LEU A 206 -32.32 34.88 35.39
N ALA A 207 -31.45 34.41 36.28
CA ALA A 207 -31.43 34.88 37.67
C ALA A 207 -30.92 36.32 37.78
N ILE A 208 -29.88 36.68 37.01
CA ILE A 208 -29.35 38.05 36.93
C ILE A 208 -30.41 39.00 36.37
N GLU A 209 -31.09 38.61 35.29
CA GLU A 209 -32.18 39.41 34.71
C GLU A 209 -33.31 39.65 35.71
N LYS A 210 -33.73 38.62 36.46
CA LYS A 210 -34.71 38.76 37.53
C LYS A 210 -34.26 39.76 38.60
N LEU A 211 -33.00 39.68 39.04
CA LEU A 211 -32.44 40.58 40.05
C LEU A 211 -32.35 42.03 39.56
N GLN A 212 -31.95 42.24 38.31
CA GLN A 212 -31.91 43.58 37.70
C GLN A 212 -33.31 44.19 37.62
N ASN A 213 -34.30 43.40 37.22
CA ASN A 213 -35.70 43.84 37.18
C ASN A 213 -36.25 44.16 38.58
N THR A 214 -35.82 43.44 39.62
CA THR A 214 -36.23 43.75 41.00
C THR A 214 -35.54 45.01 41.54
N GLN A 215 -34.28 45.27 41.17
CA GLN A 215 -33.57 46.50 41.56
C GLN A 215 -34.11 47.76 40.84
N GLN A 216 -34.55 47.64 39.59
CA GLN A 216 -35.22 48.72 38.88
C GLN A 216 -36.61 49.03 39.45
N ALA A 217 -37.35 48.02 39.93
CA ALA A 217 -38.62 48.23 40.61
C ALA A 217 -38.46 48.92 41.98
N GLY A 218 -37.35 48.68 42.69
CA GLY A 218 -37.06 49.32 43.98
C GLY A 218 -36.51 50.74 43.93
N THR A 219 -36.20 51.27 42.73
CA THR A 219 -35.66 52.63 42.55
C THR A 219 -36.71 53.65 42.06
N VAL A 220 -37.97 53.23 41.89
CA VAL A 220 -39.09 54.12 41.49
C VAL A 220 -39.90 54.65 42.69
N ASP A 221 -39.67 54.13 43.90
CA ASP A 221 -40.28 54.64 45.14
C ASP A 221 -39.29 55.52 45.93
N TYR A 222 -39.02 56.72 45.43
CA TYR A 222 -38.58 57.89 46.22
C TYR A 222 -39.03 59.19 45.56
#